data_AF-A0A6A3CJR6-F1
#
_entry.id   AF-A0A6A3CJR6-F1
#
_cell.length_a   1.000
_cell.length_b   1.000
_cell.length_c   1.000
_cell.angle_alpha   90.00
_cell.angle_beta   90.00
_cell.angle_gamma   90.00
#
_symmetry.space_group_name_H-M   'P 1'
#
loop_
_entity.id
_entity.type
_entity.pdbx_description
1 polymer ?
#
loop_
_entity_poly.entity_id
_entity_poly.type
_entity_poly.pdbx_seq_one_letter_code
_entity_poly.pdbx_strand_id
1 'polypeptide(L)'
;MELLRERLIDCGWKDEMKAICRFYLLLFPFFRLSFELRLCPNVADMLMLHFLDADGKLVVFSIMIMAYIKKKGRNNVTVDDLVHLITPKGRASVPDNVKADLLQRIRTFLMSAAL
;
A
#
# COMPACT_ATOMS: atom_id res chain seq x y z
N MET A 1 6.35 21.14 8.28
CA MET A 1 5.96 19.73 8.10
C MET A 1 4.45 19.54 7.88
N GLU A 2 3.59 20.51 8.23
CA GLU A 2 2.12 20.47 8.01
C GLU A 2 1.73 20.27 6.54
N LEU A 3 2.33 21.03 5.62
CA LEU A 3 1.86 21.15 4.23
C LEU A 3 1.86 19.82 3.45
N LEU A 4 2.94 19.03 3.57
CA LEU A 4 2.99 17.73 2.89
C LEU A 4 1.93 16.77 3.44
N ARG A 5 1.71 16.80 4.76
CA ARG A 5 0.67 16.00 5.42
C ARG A 5 -0.71 16.38 4.91
N GLU A 6 -1.02 17.67 4.81
CA GLU A 6 -2.29 18.17 4.27
C GLU A 6 -2.49 17.73 2.82
N ARG A 7 -1.49 17.93 1.95
CA ARG A 7 -1.58 17.50 0.53
C ARG A 7 -1.82 16.00 0.36
N LEU A 8 -1.17 15.18 1.19
CA LEU A 8 -1.36 13.73 1.19
C LEU A 8 -2.73 13.30 1.77
N ILE A 9 -3.35 14.14 2.60
CA ILE A 9 -4.72 13.91 3.08
C ILE A 9 -5.71 14.30 1.99
N ASP A 10 -5.57 15.50 1.43
CA ASP A 10 -6.47 16.04 0.40
C ASP A 10 -6.50 15.16 -0.86
N CYS A 11 -5.36 14.58 -1.24
CA CYS A 11 -5.28 13.67 -2.39
C CYS A 11 -5.71 12.23 -2.07
N GLY A 12 -6.19 11.95 -0.85
CA GLY A 12 -6.69 10.63 -0.44
C GLY A 12 -5.62 9.58 -0.13
N TRP A 13 -4.33 9.90 -0.28
CA TRP A 13 -3.23 8.95 -0.08
C TRP A 13 -3.23 8.33 1.33
N LYS A 14 -3.55 9.12 2.35
CA LYS A 14 -3.63 8.62 3.73
C LYS A 14 -4.70 7.54 3.89
N ASP A 15 -5.84 7.69 3.23
CA ASP A 15 -6.95 6.75 3.35
C ASP A 15 -6.76 5.53 2.46
N GLU A 16 -6.13 5.68 1.29
CA GLU A 16 -5.60 4.56 0.49
C GLU A 16 -4.65 3.70 1.34
N MET A 17 -3.71 4.34 2.03
CA MET A 17 -2.73 3.62 2.86
C MET A 17 -3.38 2.89 4.04
N LYS A 18 -4.36 3.50 4.69
CA LYS A 18 -5.13 2.82 5.73
C LYS A 18 -5.97 1.68 5.15
N ALA A 19 -6.56 1.83 3.97
CA ALA A 19 -7.36 0.78 3.32
C ALA A 19 -6.49 -0.44 3.03
N ILE A 20 -5.28 -0.20 2.53
CA ILE A 20 -4.25 -1.21 2.33
C ILE A 20 -3.90 -1.91 3.66
N CYS A 21 -3.60 -1.17 4.74
CA CYS A 21 -3.37 -1.75 6.07
C CYS A 21 -4.57 -2.58 6.58
N ARG A 22 -5.79 -2.06 6.44
CA ARG A 22 -7.02 -2.72 6.90
C ARG A 22 -7.30 -4.00 6.13
N PHE A 23 -7.10 -3.99 4.82
CA PHE A 23 -7.22 -5.17 3.96
C PHE A 23 -6.33 -6.31 4.46
N TYR A 24 -5.10 -6.02 4.90
CA TYR A 24 -4.21 -7.03 5.51
C TYR A 24 -4.73 -7.62 6.81
N LEU A 25 -5.30 -6.80 7.69
CA LEU A 25 -5.81 -7.26 8.98
C LEU A 25 -7.14 -8.02 8.86
N LEU A 26 -8.01 -7.57 7.95
CA LEU A 26 -9.41 -8.01 7.83
C LEU A 26 -9.63 -9.14 6.82
N LEU A 27 -8.76 -9.32 5.82
CA LEU A 27 -8.97 -10.39 4.83
C LEU A 27 -8.46 -11.76 5.25
N PHE A 28 -7.52 -11.82 6.18
CA PHE A 28 -6.95 -13.10 6.55
C PHE A 28 -7.95 -14.07 7.25
N PRO A 29 -8.96 -13.62 8.04
CA PRO A 29 -10.06 -14.49 8.47
C PRO A 29 -10.92 -14.98 7.30
N PHE A 30 -11.18 -14.12 6.32
CA PHE A 30 -12.01 -14.44 5.14
C PHE A 30 -11.30 -15.43 4.20
N PHE A 31 -10.01 -15.22 3.92
CA PHE A 31 -9.18 -16.13 3.14
C PHE A 31 -8.95 -17.48 3.84
N ARG A 32 -8.84 -17.50 5.18
CA ARG A 32 -8.78 -18.76 5.94
C ARG A 32 -10.06 -19.56 5.77
N LEU A 33 -11.23 -18.90 5.83
CA LEU A 33 -12.52 -19.55 5.64
C LEU A 33 -12.71 -20.07 4.21
N SER A 34 -12.25 -19.35 3.19
CA SER A 34 -12.29 -19.82 1.80
C SER A 34 -11.34 -20.99 1.53
N PHE A 35 -10.20 -21.08 2.24
CA PHE A 35 -9.23 -22.17 2.05
C PHE A 35 -9.66 -23.47 2.75
N GLU A 36 -10.34 -23.40 3.89
CA GLU A 36 -10.85 -24.58 4.60
C GLU A 36 -12.09 -25.21 3.91
N LEU A 37 -12.86 -24.44 3.12
CA LEU A 37 -14.14 -24.86 2.51
C LEU A 37 -14.08 -25.21 1.02
N ARG A 38 -12.91 -25.24 0.36
CA ARG A 38 -12.86 -25.65 -1.05
C ARG A 38 -11.55 -26.32 -1.46
N LEU A 39 -11.60 -27.65 -1.57
CA LEU A 39 -10.89 -28.36 -2.64
C LEU A 39 -11.29 -27.74 -3.99
N CYS A 40 -10.38 -27.00 -4.64
CA CYS A 40 -10.39 -26.84 -6.09
C CYS A 40 -9.11 -27.49 -6.62
N PRO A 41 -9.19 -28.54 -7.47
CA PRO A 41 -8.02 -29.26 -7.97
C PRO A 41 -7.23 -28.52 -9.06
N ASN A 42 -7.55 -27.26 -9.39
CA ASN A 42 -6.81 -26.50 -10.39
C ASN A 42 -6.33 -25.15 -9.84
N VAL A 43 -5.01 -25.05 -9.68
CA VAL A 43 -4.24 -23.85 -9.30
C VAL A 43 -4.38 -22.68 -10.28
N ALA A 44 -4.98 -22.88 -11.46
CA ALA A 44 -5.14 -21.86 -12.50
C ALA A 44 -6.24 -20.82 -12.18
N ASP A 45 -7.29 -21.18 -11.45
CA ASP A 45 -8.33 -20.22 -11.03
C ASP A 45 -7.91 -19.34 -9.84
N MET A 46 -6.80 -19.69 -9.19
CA MET A 46 -6.20 -18.91 -8.11
C MET A 46 -5.34 -17.75 -8.65
N LEU A 47 -5.22 -17.61 -9.98
CA LEU A 47 -4.26 -16.71 -10.62
C LEU A 47 -4.82 -15.40 -11.19
N MET A 48 -6.13 -15.11 -11.13
CA MET A 48 -6.68 -13.88 -11.72
C MET A 48 -7.51 -13.04 -10.74
N LEU A 49 -6.86 -12.52 -9.68
CA LEU A 49 -7.27 -11.26 -9.06
C LEU A 49 -6.42 -10.12 -9.63
N HIS A 50 -6.54 -9.89 -10.94
CA HIS A 50 -6.08 -8.65 -11.57
C HIS A 50 -7.09 -7.55 -11.24
N PHE A 51 -7.09 -7.08 -9.99
CA PHE A 51 -7.61 -5.74 -9.74
C PHE A 51 -6.50 -4.79 -10.23
N LEU A 52 -6.72 -4.15 -11.36
CA LEU A 52 -6.05 -2.87 -11.61
C LEU A 52 -6.84 -1.85 -10.81
N ASP A 53 -6.15 -0.99 -10.06
CA ASP A 53 -6.79 0.22 -9.52
C ASP A 53 -7.34 1.06 -10.69
N ALA A 54 -8.23 2.02 -10.43
CA ALA A 54 -8.83 2.88 -11.45
C ALA A 54 -7.80 3.56 -12.39
N ASP A 55 -6.55 3.68 -11.93
CA ASP A 55 -5.41 4.24 -12.65
C ASP A 55 -4.54 3.21 -13.41
N GLY A 56 -4.95 1.94 -13.50
CA GLY A 56 -4.18 0.90 -14.19
C GLY A 56 -2.93 0.43 -13.43
N LYS A 57 -2.84 0.67 -12.11
CA LYS A 57 -1.71 0.21 -11.28
C LYS A 57 -1.96 -1.18 -10.70
N LEU A 58 -0.91 -2.01 -10.78
CA LEU A 58 -0.91 -3.44 -10.49
C LEU A 58 -1.10 -3.75 -8.98
N VAL A 59 -2.09 -4.56 -8.62
CA VAL A 59 -2.38 -5.02 -7.24
C VAL A 59 -1.57 -6.28 -6.85
N VAL A 60 -0.34 -6.44 -7.37
CA VAL A 60 0.62 -7.51 -6.95
C VAL A 60 0.88 -7.50 -5.43
N PHE A 61 0.70 -6.32 -4.84
CA PHE A 61 1.00 -6.02 -3.45
C PHE A 61 0.23 -6.89 -2.44
N SER A 62 -1.00 -7.29 -2.78
CA SER A 62 -1.82 -8.19 -1.95
C SER A 62 -1.18 -9.59 -1.81
N ILE A 63 -0.63 -10.13 -2.90
CA ILE A 63 -0.09 -11.49 -2.96
C ILE A 63 1.22 -11.60 -2.17
N MET A 64 2.11 -10.61 -2.30
CA MET A 64 3.42 -10.63 -1.66
C MET A 64 3.34 -10.54 -0.13
N ILE A 65 2.41 -9.73 0.39
CA ILE A 65 2.24 -9.59 1.84
C ILE A 65 1.55 -10.82 2.45
N MET A 66 0.57 -11.41 1.75
CA MET A 66 0.00 -12.69 2.19
C MET A 66 1.06 -13.81 2.26
N ALA A 67 1.98 -13.86 1.28
CA ALA A 67 3.10 -14.81 1.31
C ALA A 67 4.03 -14.59 2.52
N TYR A 68 4.34 -13.33 2.85
CA TYR A 68 5.14 -12.99 4.02
C TYR A 68 4.46 -13.40 5.34
N ILE A 69 3.17 -13.07 5.51
CA ILE A 69 2.40 -13.42 6.72
C ILE A 69 2.27 -14.94 6.85
N LYS A 70 2.06 -15.67 5.74
CA LYS A 70 2.00 -17.13 5.73
C LYS A 70 3.35 -17.75 6.13
N LYS A 71 4.48 -17.16 5.70
CA LYS A 71 5.83 -17.63 6.04
C LYS A 71 6.21 -17.34 7.49
N LYS A 72 5.86 -16.16 8.01
CA LYS A 72 6.23 -15.73 9.37
C LYS A 72 5.27 -16.23 10.45
N GLY A 73 4.02 -16.51 10.07
CA GLY A 73 2.93 -16.88 10.97
C GLY A 73 2.25 -15.65 11.57
N ARG A 74 0.92 -15.59 11.54
CA ARG A 74 0.14 -14.39 11.91
C ARG A 74 0.44 -13.85 13.31
N ASN A 75 0.73 -14.74 14.27
CA ASN A 75 1.01 -14.36 15.66
C ASN A 75 2.42 -13.79 15.87
N ASN A 76 3.28 -13.86 14.85
CA ASN A 76 4.67 -13.43 14.89
C ASN A 76 4.96 -12.24 13.94
N VAL A 77 3.91 -11.69 13.31
CA VAL A 77 4.00 -10.48 12.50
C VAL A 77 3.89 -9.26 13.41
N THR A 78 4.90 -8.40 13.37
CA THR A 78 4.96 -7.16 14.15
C THR A 78 4.51 -5.96 13.31
N VAL A 79 4.27 -4.82 13.97
CA VAL A 79 3.99 -3.55 13.28
C VAL A 79 5.18 -3.13 12.40
N ASP A 80 6.41 -3.39 12.85
CA ASP A 80 7.62 -3.04 12.10
C ASP A 80 7.72 -3.81 10.77
N ASP A 81 7.38 -5.10 10.80
CA ASP A 81 7.32 -5.91 9.57
C ASP A 81 6.31 -5.34 8.58
N LEU A 82 5.14 -4.94 9.07
CA LEU A 82 4.11 -4.33 8.25
C LEU A 82 4.56 -2.99 7.68
N VAL A 83 5.24 -2.17 8.49
CA VAL A 83 5.82 -0.90 8.05
C VAL A 83 6.86 -1.14 6.96
N HIS A 84 7.76 -2.12 7.14
CA HIS A 84 8.77 -2.45 6.15
C HIS A 84 8.14 -2.89 4.81
N LEU A 85 7.05 -3.66 4.86
CA LEU A 85 6.32 -4.11 3.69
C LEU A 85 5.54 -2.99 2.99
N ILE A 86 4.94 -2.06 3.76
CA ILE A 86 4.06 -1.01 3.22
C ILE A 86 4.81 0.25 2.78
N THR A 87 5.93 0.57 3.42
CA THR A 87 6.75 1.74 3.10
C THR A 87 7.10 1.88 1.61
N PRO A 88 7.61 0.85 0.90
CA PRO A 88 7.95 0.99 -0.51
C PRO A 88 6.72 1.31 -1.38
N LYS A 89 5.55 0.73 -1.06
CA LYS A 89 4.29 1.04 -1.76
C LYS A 89 3.82 2.45 -1.47
N GLY A 90 3.84 2.87 -0.21
CA GLY A 90 3.43 4.22 0.18
C GLY A 90 4.28 5.29 -0.51
N ARG A 91 5.59 5.06 -0.67
CA ARG A 91 6.48 5.95 -1.42
C ARG A 91 6.17 5.97 -2.92
N ALA A 92 5.88 4.81 -3.51
CA ALA A 92 5.56 4.70 -4.93
C ALA A 92 4.17 5.24 -5.28
N SER A 93 3.20 5.19 -4.36
CA SER A 93 1.84 5.67 -4.57
C SER A 93 1.69 7.19 -4.41
N VAL A 94 2.70 7.90 -3.91
CA VAL A 94 2.66 9.36 -3.83
C VAL A 94 2.44 9.94 -5.24
N PRO A 95 1.35 10.71 -5.46
CA PRO A 95 1.06 11.32 -6.76
C PRO A 95 2.14 12.30 -7.22
N ASP A 96 2.40 12.35 -8.53
CA ASP A 96 3.49 13.18 -9.08
C ASP A 96 3.20 14.69 -8.99
N ASN A 97 1.94 15.10 -8.98
CA ASN A 97 1.56 16.49 -8.72
C ASN A 97 1.95 16.96 -7.30
N VAL A 98 1.82 16.09 -6.28
CA VAL A 98 2.26 16.40 -4.91
C VAL A 98 3.78 16.54 -4.84
N LYS A 99 4.51 15.66 -5.54
CA LYS A 99 5.98 15.75 -5.65
C LYS A 99 6.41 17.04 -6.34
N ALA A 100 5.72 17.43 -7.41
CA ALA A 100 6.01 18.63 -8.16
C ALA A 100 5.77 19.92 -7.34
N ASP A 101 4.63 20.04 -6.65
CA ASP A 101 4.32 21.18 -5.76
C ASP A 101 5.38 21.31 -4.66
N LEU A 102 5.75 20.20 -4.02
CA LEU A 102 6.77 20.21 -2.97
C LEU A 102 8.14 20.62 -3.52
N LEU A 103 8.55 20.09 -4.68
CA LEU A 103 9.82 20.42 -5.32
C LEU A 103 9.88 21.90 -5.70
N GLN A 104 8.80 22.46 -6.24
CA GLN A 104 8.71 23.88 -6.57
C GLN A 104 8.87 24.75 -5.32
N ARG A 105 8.23 24.39 -4.21
CA ARG A 105 8.35 25.13 -2.95
C ARG A 105 9.76 25.09 -2.37
N ILE A 106 10.43 23.94 -2.45
CA ILE A 106 11.84 23.81 -2.05
C ILE A 106 12.72 24.73 -2.91
N ARG A 107 12.50 24.75 -4.24
CA ARG A 107 13.23 25.66 -5.15
C ARG A 107 13.01 27.11 -4.77
N THR A 108 11.77 27.54 -4.57
CA THR A 108 11.44 28.91 -4.16
C THR A 108 12.11 29.28 -2.84
N PHE A 109 12.06 28.39 -1.84
CA PHE A 109 12.70 28.60 -0.55
C PHE A 109 14.21 28.80 -0.71
N LEU A 110 14.88 27.92 -1.46
CA LEU A 110 16.32 28.03 -1.73
C LEU A 110 16.68 29.30 -2.49
N MET A 111 15.86 29.72 -3.46
CA MET A 111 16.05 30.98 -4.19
C MET A 111 15.89 32.21 -3.27
N SER A 112 14.94 32.17 -2.34
CA SER A 112 14.74 33.27 -1.38
C SER A 112 15.79 33.34 -0.27
N ALA A 113 16.42 32.21 0.07
CA ALA A 113 17.44 32.13 1.12
C ALA A 113 18.86 32.44 0.61
N ALA A 114 19.06 32.45 -0.71
CA ALA A 114 20.32 32.79 -1.36
C ALA A 114 20.47 34.30 -1.66
N LEU A 115 19.51 35.13 -1.23
CA LEU A 115 19.52 36.59 -1.31
C LEU A 115 19.87 37.17 0.07
#